data_AF-A0A2X4TPE3-F1
#
_entry.id   AF-A0A2X4TPE3-F1
#
_cell.length_a   1.000
_cell.length_b   1.000
_cell.length_c   1.000
_cell.angle_alpha   90.00
_cell.angle_beta   90.00
_cell.angle_gamma   90.00
#
_symmetry.space_group_name_H-M   'P 1'
#
loop_
_entity.id
_entity.type
_entity.pdbx_description
1 polymer ?
#
loop_
_entity_poly.entity_id
_entity_poly.type
_entity_poly.pdbx_seq_one_letter_code
_entity_poly.pdbx_strand_id
1 'polypeptide(L)'
;MSDTNYAVIYDLHSHTTASDGLLTPETLVHRAVEMRVGTLGITDHDTTAAIPAAREEISRSGLALNLIPGVEISTVWENHEIHIVGLNIDIAHPAMCDFLAQQTQRRQARGRLIAERLEKAHIPGAWEGALRLANGGAVTRGHFARFLVECGKAATMADVFKKYLARGKTGYVPPQWCTIEQAIDVIHQSGGKAVLAHPGRYDLSAKWLKRLVAHFASHHGDAMEVAQCQQSPNERTQLATLARQHHLWASLGSDFHQPCPWIELGVNSGCPLALKAYGRHGNSRKYHSEGSMSQFFYIHPDNPQQRLINQAVDIVRKGGVIVYPTDSGYALGCKIEDKGAMERICRIRQLPDGHNFTLMCRDLSELSTYSFVDNVAFRLIKNNTPGNYTFILKGTKELPRRLLQEKRKTIGLRVPSNPIALALLDTLSEPMLSTSLMLPGSDFTESDPEEIKERLEKQVDLIIHGGYLGQQPTTVIDLTDDSPVVLRAGVGDVTPFL
;
A
#
# COMPACT_ATOMS: atom_id res chain seq x y z
N MET A 1 -9.52 -6.74 -30.51
CA MET A 1 -8.34 -6.86 -29.65
C MET A 1 -8.27 -5.57 -28.85
N SER A 2 -8.84 -5.58 -27.65
CA SER A 2 -8.88 -4.40 -26.78
C SER A 2 -7.55 -4.33 -26.03
N ASP A 3 -6.72 -3.35 -26.37
CA ASP A 3 -5.54 -2.98 -25.58
C ASP A 3 -6.00 -2.37 -24.25
N THR A 4 -6.27 -3.21 -23.26
CA THR A 4 -6.36 -2.81 -21.86
C THR A 4 -4.94 -2.57 -21.36
N ASN A 5 -4.54 -1.30 -21.33
CA ASN A 5 -3.25 -0.86 -20.82
C ASN A 5 -3.26 -0.98 -19.27
N TYR A 6 -3.02 -2.19 -18.76
CA TYR A 6 -2.85 -2.41 -17.31
C TYR A 6 -1.63 -1.63 -16.80
N ALA A 7 -1.74 -1.02 -15.61
CA ALA A 7 -0.60 -0.36 -14.98
C ALA A 7 0.51 -1.38 -14.72
N VAL A 8 1.72 -1.09 -15.19
CA VAL A 8 2.91 -1.92 -14.97
C VAL A 8 3.25 -1.94 -13.49
N ILE A 9 3.25 -3.13 -12.88
CA ILE A 9 3.71 -3.34 -11.50
C ILE A 9 5.23 -3.35 -11.50
N TYR A 10 5.82 -2.55 -10.62
CA TYR A 10 7.25 -2.52 -10.37
C TYR A 10 7.59 -3.25 -9.08
N ASP A 11 8.76 -3.87 -9.03
CA ASP A 11 9.42 -4.30 -7.81
C ASP A 11 10.92 -4.15 -8.00
N LEU A 12 11.53 -3.12 -7.42
CA LEU A 12 12.92 -2.74 -7.70
C LEU A 12 13.91 -3.23 -6.62
N HIS A 13 13.47 -4.10 -5.71
CA HIS A 13 14.32 -4.65 -4.66
C HIS A 13 13.96 -6.10 -4.35
N SER A 14 14.79 -7.03 -4.83
CA SER A 14 14.62 -8.46 -4.61
C SER A 14 15.96 -9.20 -4.64
N HIS A 15 16.01 -10.35 -3.97
CA HIS A 15 17.21 -11.15 -3.75
C HIS A 15 17.06 -12.57 -4.29
N THR A 16 18.18 -13.14 -4.75
CA THR A 16 18.27 -14.50 -5.29
C THR A 16 19.26 -15.33 -4.48
N THR A 17 19.44 -16.59 -4.87
CA THR A 17 20.53 -17.44 -4.36
C THR A 17 21.94 -16.93 -4.68
N ALA A 18 22.11 -15.88 -5.50
CA ALA A 18 23.42 -15.24 -5.66
C ALA A 18 23.86 -14.50 -4.40
N SER A 19 22.93 -14.13 -3.52
CA SER A 19 23.21 -13.69 -2.15
C SER A 19 22.41 -14.52 -1.14
N ASP A 20 21.47 -13.94 -0.39
CA ASP A 20 20.70 -14.64 0.64
C ASP A 20 19.20 -14.79 0.33
N GLY A 21 18.78 -14.65 -0.91
CA GLY A 21 17.51 -15.18 -1.38
C GLY A 21 17.47 -16.72 -1.37
N LEU A 22 16.27 -17.29 -1.53
CA LEU A 22 16.05 -18.74 -1.66
C LEU A 22 15.67 -19.18 -3.07
N LEU A 23 15.29 -18.25 -3.94
CA LEU A 23 14.95 -18.56 -5.33
C LEU A 23 16.17 -18.33 -6.22
N THR A 24 16.40 -19.24 -7.16
CA THR A 24 17.40 -19.01 -8.22
C THR A 24 16.96 -17.82 -9.09
N PRO A 25 17.90 -17.17 -9.81
CA PRO A 25 17.55 -16.08 -10.72
C PRO A 25 16.45 -16.46 -11.72
N GLU A 26 16.48 -17.70 -12.22
CA GLU A 26 15.48 -18.23 -13.14
C GLU A 26 14.11 -18.38 -12.46
N THR A 27 14.07 -18.95 -11.26
CA THR A 27 12.81 -19.14 -10.53
C THR A 27 12.19 -17.79 -10.13
N LEU A 28 13.03 -16.82 -9.78
CA LEU A 28 12.59 -15.49 -9.38
C LEU A 28 11.87 -14.76 -10.53
N VAL A 29 12.41 -14.79 -11.76
CA VAL A 29 11.78 -14.10 -12.90
C VAL A 29 10.43 -14.71 -13.28
N HIS A 30 10.28 -16.03 -13.16
CA HIS A 30 8.98 -16.70 -13.33
C HIS A 30 7.98 -16.28 -12.24
N ARG A 31 8.43 -16.25 -10.98
CA ARG A 31 7.58 -15.80 -9.87
C ARG A 31 7.16 -14.34 -10.04
N ALA A 32 8.03 -13.46 -10.52
CA ALA A 32 7.68 -12.08 -10.79
C ALA A 32 6.53 -11.97 -11.80
N VAL A 33 6.56 -12.76 -12.88
CA VAL A 33 5.48 -12.82 -13.88
C VAL A 33 4.20 -13.41 -13.28
N GLU A 34 4.29 -14.47 -12.48
CA GLU A 34 3.16 -15.05 -11.75
C GLU A 34 2.48 -14.00 -10.85
N MET A 35 3.28 -13.16 -10.20
CA MET A 35 2.84 -12.03 -9.37
C MET A 35 2.47 -10.77 -10.18
N ARG A 36 2.43 -10.87 -11.52
CA ARG A 36 2.10 -9.79 -12.46
C ARG A 36 3.04 -8.58 -12.41
N VAL A 37 4.25 -8.75 -11.88
CA VAL A 37 5.31 -7.75 -11.94
C VAL A 37 5.75 -7.60 -13.39
N GLY A 38 5.69 -6.39 -13.93
CA GLY A 38 6.14 -6.08 -15.29
C GLY A 38 7.54 -5.48 -15.34
N THR A 39 8.05 -4.92 -14.22
CA THR A 39 9.45 -4.48 -14.10
C THR A 39 10.05 -4.96 -12.78
N LEU A 40 11.13 -5.75 -12.85
CA LEU A 40 11.81 -6.36 -11.70
C LEU A 40 13.24 -5.85 -11.58
N GLY A 41 13.66 -5.43 -10.39
CA GLY A 41 15.05 -5.21 -10.01
C GLY A 41 15.59 -6.38 -9.21
N ILE A 42 16.66 -7.00 -9.70
CA ILE A 42 17.46 -7.96 -8.93
C ILE A 42 18.61 -7.17 -8.31
N THR A 43 18.66 -7.15 -6.98
CA THR A 43 19.53 -6.28 -6.19
C THR A 43 20.25 -7.08 -5.10
N ASP A 44 20.82 -8.23 -5.48
CA ASP A 44 21.55 -9.09 -4.56
C ASP A 44 22.65 -8.33 -3.78
N HIS A 45 22.86 -8.75 -2.54
CA HIS A 45 23.82 -8.13 -1.64
C HIS A 45 25.28 -8.18 -2.14
N ASP A 46 25.86 -7.01 -2.47
CA ASP A 46 27.22 -6.80 -2.99
C ASP A 46 27.61 -7.73 -4.17
N THR A 47 26.66 -8.16 -5.00
CA THR A 47 26.95 -8.98 -6.18
C THR A 47 25.93 -8.77 -7.28
N THR A 48 26.38 -8.90 -8.53
CA THR A 48 25.54 -8.84 -9.74
C THR A 48 25.42 -10.21 -10.44
N ALA A 49 25.92 -11.28 -9.81
CA ALA A 49 26.07 -12.59 -10.41
C ALA A 49 24.75 -13.23 -10.90
N ALA A 50 23.61 -12.84 -10.33
CA ALA A 50 22.30 -13.31 -10.75
C ALA A 50 21.83 -12.76 -12.10
N ILE A 51 22.31 -11.57 -12.49
CA ILE A 51 21.73 -10.81 -13.60
C ILE A 51 21.88 -11.51 -14.96
N PRO A 52 23.04 -12.08 -15.34
CA PRO A 52 23.18 -12.79 -16.61
C PRO A 52 22.20 -13.97 -16.74
N ALA A 53 22.08 -14.80 -15.71
CA ALA A 53 21.18 -15.96 -15.71
C ALA A 53 19.70 -15.55 -15.78
N ALA A 54 19.30 -14.50 -15.04
CA ALA A 54 17.95 -13.95 -15.14
C ALA A 54 17.63 -13.41 -16.53
N ARG A 55 18.57 -12.70 -17.18
CA ARG A 55 18.40 -12.20 -18.57
C ARG A 55 18.25 -13.34 -19.57
N GLU A 56 19.11 -14.36 -19.45
CA GLU A 56 19.06 -15.53 -20.31
C GLU A 56 17.71 -16.24 -20.16
N GLU A 57 17.24 -16.44 -18.93
CA GLU A 57 15.96 -17.10 -18.67
C GLU A 57 14.75 -16.31 -19.22
N ILE A 58 14.72 -14.99 -19.02
CA ILE A 58 13.67 -14.12 -19.59
C ILE A 58 13.62 -14.28 -21.12
N SER A 59 14.79 -14.25 -21.77
CA SER A 59 14.87 -14.41 -23.22
C SER A 59 14.49 -15.82 -23.68
N ARG A 60 14.98 -16.85 -22.99
CA ARG A 60 14.76 -18.27 -23.33
C ARG A 60 13.28 -18.66 -23.19
N SER A 61 12.62 -18.16 -22.15
CA SER A 61 11.22 -18.46 -21.83
C SER A 61 10.22 -17.45 -22.41
N GLY A 62 10.70 -16.38 -23.06
CA GLY A 62 9.85 -15.36 -23.69
C GLY A 62 9.00 -14.58 -22.70
N LEU A 63 9.52 -14.33 -21.49
CA LEU A 63 8.78 -13.66 -20.43
C LEU A 63 8.59 -12.17 -20.75
N ALA A 64 7.35 -11.68 -20.62
CA ALA A 64 7.02 -10.26 -20.74
C ALA A 64 7.42 -9.48 -19.46
N LEU A 65 8.72 -9.52 -19.12
CA LEU A 65 9.28 -8.94 -17.91
C LEU A 65 10.46 -8.03 -18.26
N ASN A 66 10.40 -6.78 -17.83
CA ASN A 66 11.54 -5.86 -17.94
C ASN A 66 12.47 -6.01 -16.73
N LEU A 67 13.71 -6.42 -16.94
CA LEU A 67 14.70 -6.59 -15.87
C LEU A 67 15.59 -5.36 -15.74
N ILE A 68 15.61 -4.76 -14.55
CA ILE A 68 16.54 -3.70 -14.17
C ILE A 68 17.77 -4.34 -13.48
N PRO A 69 18.97 -4.22 -14.06
CA PRO A 69 20.18 -4.70 -13.39
C PRO A 69 20.46 -3.85 -12.16
N GLY A 70 20.62 -4.48 -11.00
CA GLY A 70 20.91 -3.78 -9.76
C GLY A 70 21.83 -4.54 -8.82
N VAL A 71 22.10 -3.92 -7.69
CA VAL A 71 22.92 -4.46 -6.59
C VAL A 71 22.53 -3.74 -5.31
N GLU A 72 22.51 -4.43 -4.16
CA GLU A 72 22.39 -3.77 -2.87
C GLU A 72 23.77 -3.74 -2.18
N ILE A 73 24.39 -2.56 -2.18
CA ILE A 73 25.72 -2.36 -1.60
C ILE A 73 25.61 -2.17 -0.09
N SER A 74 26.33 -2.99 0.67
CA SER A 74 26.46 -2.80 2.11
C SER A 74 27.43 -1.66 2.43
N THR A 75 26.96 -0.70 3.22
CA THR A 75 27.72 0.48 3.66
C THR A 75 27.70 0.60 5.19
N VAL A 76 28.59 1.44 5.73
CA VAL A 76 28.58 1.82 7.14
C VAL A 76 28.53 3.34 7.26
N TRP A 77 27.59 3.83 8.06
CA TRP A 77 27.44 5.26 8.36
C TRP A 77 27.22 5.44 9.85
N GLU A 78 28.10 6.18 10.53
CA GLU A 78 27.98 6.46 11.98
C GLU A 78 27.83 5.19 12.84
N ASN A 79 28.50 4.10 12.44
CA ASN A 79 28.40 2.75 13.02
C ASN A 79 27.03 2.07 12.83
N HIS A 80 26.27 2.47 11.83
CA HIS A 80 25.02 1.82 11.41
C HIS A 80 25.26 1.13 10.06
N GLU A 81 24.79 -0.11 9.93
CA GLU A 81 24.77 -0.81 8.64
C GLU A 81 23.62 -0.21 7.83
N ILE A 82 23.97 0.50 6.77
CA ILE A 82 23.03 1.13 5.83
C ILE A 82 23.26 0.50 4.46
N HIS A 83 22.19 0.27 3.71
CA HIS A 83 22.27 -0.31 2.39
C HIS A 83 21.89 0.70 1.30
N ILE A 84 22.67 0.69 0.23
CA ILE A 84 22.46 1.54 -0.94
C ILE A 84 22.22 0.64 -2.14
N VAL A 85 21.02 0.69 -2.69
CA VAL A 85 20.68 -0.02 -3.93
C VAL A 85 21.18 0.79 -5.12
N GLY A 86 21.89 0.15 -6.03
CA GLY A 86 22.18 0.66 -7.36
C GLY A 86 21.19 0.09 -8.36
N LEU A 87 20.49 0.93 -9.11
CA LEU A 87 19.57 0.51 -10.18
C LEU A 87 20.09 0.95 -11.55
N ASN A 88 19.82 0.12 -12.57
CA ASN A 88 20.21 0.35 -13.96
C ASN A 88 21.73 0.52 -14.13
N ILE A 89 22.50 -0.26 -13.37
CA ILE A 89 23.97 -0.25 -13.41
C ILE A 89 24.50 -1.04 -14.62
N ASP A 90 25.64 -0.60 -15.16
CA ASP A 90 26.46 -1.45 -16.02
C ASP A 90 27.25 -2.46 -15.17
N ILE A 91 26.79 -3.72 -15.21
CA ILE A 91 27.38 -4.83 -14.45
C ILE A 91 28.78 -5.23 -14.93
N ALA A 92 29.20 -4.77 -16.11
CA ALA A 92 30.51 -5.03 -16.69
C ALA A 92 31.46 -3.82 -16.55
N HIS A 93 31.01 -2.71 -15.96
CA HIS A 93 31.85 -1.53 -15.78
C HIS A 93 33.02 -1.85 -14.84
N PRO A 94 34.29 -1.62 -15.25
CA PRO A 94 35.46 -2.05 -14.48
C PRO A 94 35.45 -1.59 -13.02
N ALA A 95 35.08 -0.33 -12.78
CA ALA A 95 35.01 0.21 -11.41
C ALA A 95 33.98 -0.52 -10.54
N MET A 96 32.84 -0.94 -11.12
CA MET A 96 31.81 -1.70 -10.39
C MET A 96 32.31 -3.12 -10.09
N CYS A 97 32.92 -3.79 -11.07
CA CYS A 97 33.50 -5.12 -10.88
C CYS A 97 34.58 -5.13 -9.78
N ASP A 98 35.53 -4.20 -9.84
CA ASP A 98 36.62 -4.07 -8.87
C ASP A 98 36.09 -3.76 -7.47
N PHE A 99 35.06 -2.92 -7.37
CA PHE A 99 34.43 -2.55 -6.11
C PHE A 99 33.69 -3.74 -5.47
N LEU A 100 32.88 -4.46 -6.24
CA LEU A 100 32.14 -5.63 -5.73
C LEU A 100 33.09 -6.79 -5.37
N ALA A 101 34.23 -6.93 -6.06
CA ALA A 101 35.28 -7.86 -5.67
C ALA A 101 35.86 -7.51 -4.28
N GLN A 102 36.11 -6.22 -4.00
CA GLN A 102 36.56 -5.77 -2.68
C GLN A 102 35.48 -5.99 -1.59
N GLN A 103 34.22 -5.69 -1.88
CA GLN A 103 33.11 -5.97 -0.96
C GLN A 103 32.99 -7.47 -0.65
N THR A 104 33.17 -8.33 -1.65
CA THR A 104 33.21 -9.79 -1.48
C THR A 104 34.31 -10.21 -0.52
N GLN A 105 35.53 -9.67 -0.67
CA GLN A 105 36.64 -9.94 0.27
C GLN A 105 36.29 -9.52 1.71
N ARG A 106 35.69 -8.34 1.88
CA ARG A 106 35.22 -7.84 3.20
C ARG A 106 34.16 -8.75 3.80
N ARG A 107 33.21 -9.25 3.00
CA ARG A 107 32.20 -10.22 3.45
C ARG A 107 32.82 -11.51 3.94
N GLN A 108 33.76 -12.09 3.19
CA GLN A 108 34.44 -13.31 3.59
C GLN A 108 35.25 -13.12 4.88
N ALA A 109 36.00 -12.01 4.99
CA ALA A 109 36.76 -11.69 6.20
C ALA A 109 35.83 -11.53 7.42
N ARG A 110 34.74 -10.77 7.29
CA ARG A 110 33.74 -10.60 8.36
C ARG A 110 33.08 -11.93 8.72
N GLY A 111 32.72 -12.74 7.74
CA GLY A 111 32.08 -14.04 7.96
C GLY A 111 32.95 -15.00 8.77
N ARG A 112 34.25 -15.07 8.46
CA ARG A 112 35.22 -15.87 9.26
C ARG A 112 35.28 -15.41 10.71
N LEU A 113 35.31 -14.08 10.94
CA LEU A 113 35.27 -13.53 12.30
C LEU A 113 33.96 -13.84 13.04
N ILE A 114 32.82 -13.85 12.34
CA ILE A 114 31.53 -14.24 12.92
C ILE A 114 31.61 -15.70 13.38
N ALA A 115 32.11 -16.58 12.51
CA ALA A 115 32.30 -17.99 12.85
C ALA A 115 33.22 -18.19 14.04
N GLU A 116 34.37 -17.51 14.09
CA GLU A 116 35.29 -17.56 15.24
C GLU A 116 34.61 -17.13 16.55
N ARG A 117 33.74 -16.11 16.51
CA ARG A 117 32.99 -15.65 17.70
C ARG A 117 31.90 -16.64 18.12
N LEU A 118 31.26 -17.32 17.16
CA LEU A 118 30.28 -18.37 17.44
C LEU A 118 30.95 -19.63 17.99
N GLU A 119 32.11 -20.01 17.45
CA GLU A 119 32.95 -21.11 17.92
C GLU A 119 33.32 -20.92 19.40
N LYS A 120 33.80 -19.72 19.77
CA LYS A 120 34.10 -19.34 21.16
C LYS A 120 32.89 -19.41 22.09
N ALA A 121 31.68 -19.35 21.54
CA ALA A 121 30.42 -19.52 22.27
C ALA A 121 29.87 -20.96 22.20
N HIS A 122 30.73 -21.93 21.86
CA HIS A 122 30.40 -23.35 21.74
C HIS A 122 29.36 -23.64 20.64
N ILE A 123 29.46 -22.92 19.51
CA ILE A 123 28.69 -23.16 18.30
C ILE A 123 29.68 -23.34 17.13
N PRO A 124 30.35 -24.50 17.03
CA PRO A 124 31.36 -24.76 16.01
C PRO A 124 30.74 -24.95 14.62
N GLY A 125 31.56 -24.82 13.57
CA GLY A 125 31.16 -25.14 12.18
C GLY A 125 30.27 -24.09 11.51
N ALA A 126 30.19 -22.89 12.07
CA ALA A 126 29.31 -21.85 11.57
C ALA A 126 29.72 -21.31 10.20
N TRP A 127 31.02 -21.30 9.88
CA TRP A 127 31.51 -20.87 8.56
C TRP A 127 31.12 -21.85 7.46
N GLU A 128 31.36 -23.13 7.68
CA GLU A 128 31.03 -24.22 6.77
C GLU A 128 29.52 -24.33 6.56
N GLY A 129 28.75 -24.18 7.65
CA GLY A 129 27.29 -24.12 7.59
C GLY A 129 26.79 -22.95 6.75
N ALA A 130 27.34 -21.75 6.97
CA ALA A 130 26.98 -20.56 6.19
C ALA A 130 27.36 -20.70 4.71
N LEU A 131 28.54 -21.25 4.39
CA LEU A 131 28.97 -21.52 3.01
C LEU A 131 28.06 -22.53 2.31
N ARG A 132 27.71 -23.62 2.99
CA ARG A 132 26.78 -24.63 2.47
C ARG A 132 25.43 -24.02 2.14
N LEU A 133 24.91 -23.18 3.04
CA LEU A 133 23.60 -22.53 2.86
C LEU A 133 23.63 -21.43 1.80
N ALA A 134 24.78 -20.80 1.56
CA ALA A 134 24.96 -19.84 0.47
C ALA A 134 25.07 -20.50 -0.91
N ASN A 135 25.44 -21.79 -0.96
CA ASN A 135 25.46 -22.58 -2.19
C ASN A 135 26.18 -21.91 -3.38
N GLY A 136 27.34 -21.29 -3.10
CA GLY A 136 28.13 -20.55 -4.09
C GLY A 136 27.79 -19.06 -4.21
N GLY A 137 26.70 -18.59 -3.59
CA GLY A 137 26.36 -17.18 -3.44
C GLY A 137 27.18 -16.43 -2.39
N ALA A 138 26.97 -15.12 -2.32
CA ALA A 138 27.62 -14.24 -1.36
C ALA A 138 27.16 -14.55 0.08
N VAL A 139 28.10 -14.89 0.96
CA VAL A 139 27.78 -15.18 2.36
C VAL A 139 27.35 -13.89 3.09
N THR A 140 26.19 -13.97 3.73
CA THR A 140 25.58 -12.88 4.52
C THR A 140 25.28 -13.35 5.95
N ARG A 141 24.87 -12.42 6.82
CA ARG A 141 24.37 -12.79 8.17
C ARG A 141 23.11 -13.67 8.11
N GLY A 142 22.32 -13.57 7.03
CA GLY A 142 21.16 -14.44 6.81
C GLY A 142 21.53 -15.92 6.77
N HIS A 143 22.66 -16.26 6.17
CA HIS A 143 23.17 -17.64 6.12
C HIS A 143 23.58 -18.18 7.49
N PHE A 144 24.30 -17.36 8.28
CA PHE A 144 24.60 -17.71 9.67
C PHE A 144 23.34 -17.87 10.51
N ALA A 145 22.33 -17.03 10.28
CA ALA A 145 21.07 -17.14 10.99
C ALA A 145 20.33 -18.44 10.63
N ARG A 146 20.28 -18.82 9.35
CA ARG A 146 19.74 -20.11 8.92
C ARG A 146 20.50 -21.28 9.56
N PHE A 147 21.83 -21.23 9.60
CA PHE A 147 22.64 -22.25 10.29
C PHE A 147 22.29 -22.35 11.78
N LEU A 148 22.12 -21.23 12.48
CA LEU A 148 21.75 -21.20 13.89
C LEU A 148 20.34 -21.76 14.16
N VAL A 149 19.42 -21.61 13.20
CA VAL A 149 18.11 -22.27 13.24
C VAL A 149 18.26 -23.77 12.98
N GLU A 150 19.03 -24.17 11.95
CA GLU A 150 19.26 -25.58 11.57
C GLU A 150 19.88 -26.38 12.74
N CYS A 151 20.80 -25.80 13.50
CA CYS A 151 21.41 -26.44 14.68
C CYS A 151 20.63 -26.24 15.99
N GLY A 152 19.40 -25.73 15.93
CA GLY A 152 18.48 -25.65 17.08
C GLY A 152 18.80 -24.56 18.12
N LYS A 153 19.67 -23.59 17.81
CA LYS A 153 20.02 -22.48 18.73
C LYS A 153 18.96 -21.38 18.76
N ALA A 154 18.11 -21.31 17.75
CA ALA A 154 16.95 -20.43 17.67
C ALA A 154 15.81 -21.10 16.88
N ALA A 155 14.56 -20.72 17.14
CA ALA A 155 13.40 -21.29 16.44
C ALA A 155 13.12 -20.59 15.11
N THR A 156 13.41 -19.29 15.01
CA THR A 156 13.12 -18.46 13.84
C THR A 156 14.29 -17.53 13.52
N MET A 157 14.33 -16.99 12.29
CA MET A 157 15.29 -15.97 11.89
C MET A 157 15.24 -14.73 12.80
N ALA A 158 14.03 -14.29 13.19
CA ALA A 158 13.85 -13.16 14.10
C ALA A 158 14.44 -13.45 15.49
N ASP A 159 14.26 -14.67 16.01
CA ASP A 159 14.86 -15.09 17.28
C ASP A 159 16.38 -15.12 17.22
N VAL A 160 16.97 -15.47 16.06
CA VAL A 160 18.42 -15.37 15.88
C VAL A 160 18.86 -13.94 16.13
N PHE A 161 18.35 -12.96 15.38
CA PHE A 161 18.82 -11.57 15.51
C PHE A 161 18.52 -10.96 16.89
N LYS A 162 17.53 -11.47 17.62
CA LYS A 162 17.29 -11.09 19.02
C LYS A 162 18.37 -11.59 19.98
N LYS A 163 18.96 -12.76 19.73
CA LYS A 163 19.86 -13.49 20.65
C LYS A 163 21.33 -13.53 20.20
N TYR A 164 21.57 -13.47 18.90
CA TYR A 164 22.84 -13.67 18.21
C TYR A 164 22.97 -12.67 17.05
N LEU A 165 24.19 -12.47 16.55
CA LEU A 165 24.52 -11.72 15.32
C LEU A 165 24.16 -10.22 15.30
N ALA A 166 23.30 -9.71 16.18
CA ALA A 166 23.01 -8.29 16.34
C ALA A 166 23.99 -7.60 17.31
N ARG A 167 24.06 -6.27 17.27
CA ARG A 167 25.02 -5.50 18.07
C ARG A 167 24.93 -5.86 19.55
N GLY A 168 26.08 -6.21 20.15
CA GLY A 168 26.17 -6.62 21.54
C GLY A 168 25.70 -8.06 21.83
N LYS A 169 25.35 -8.84 20.80
CA LYS A 169 24.97 -10.25 20.90
C LYS A 169 26.10 -11.18 20.46
N THR A 170 25.99 -12.44 20.83
CA THR A 170 26.95 -13.49 20.49
C THR A 170 27.11 -13.62 18.97
N GLY A 171 28.35 -13.75 18.49
CA GLY A 171 28.64 -13.85 17.06
C GLY A 171 28.61 -12.52 16.29
N TYR A 172 28.17 -11.41 16.88
CA TYR A 172 28.21 -10.10 16.21
C TYR A 172 29.64 -9.70 15.91
N VAL A 173 29.91 -9.23 14.70
CA VAL A 173 31.17 -8.59 14.29
C VAL A 173 30.84 -7.23 13.69
N PRO A 174 31.44 -6.13 14.19
CA PRO A 174 31.28 -4.81 13.58
C PRO A 174 31.62 -4.85 12.09
N PRO A 175 30.77 -4.29 11.22
CA PRO A 175 31.04 -4.23 9.79
C PRO A 175 32.24 -3.33 9.49
N GLN A 176 33.00 -3.67 8.46
CA GLN A 176 34.02 -2.81 7.85
C GLN A 176 33.66 -2.62 6.38
N TRP A 177 32.49 -2.03 6.15
CA TRP A 177 31.95 -1.77 4.82
C TRP A 177 32.53 -0.48 4.23
N CYS A 178 32.23 -0.25 2.95
CA CYS A 178 32.45 1.06 2.33
C CYS A 178 31.58 2.14 2.98
N THR A 179 31.91 3.39 2.69
CA THR A 179 31.08 4.55 3.03
C THR A 179 29.90 4.68 2.06
N ILE A 180 28.89 5.48 2.42
CA ILE A 180 27.74 5.76 1.55
C ILE A 180 28.19 6.45 0.27
N GLU A 181 29.13 7.38 0.40
CA GLU A 181 29.71 8.18 -0.67
C GLU A 181 30.41 7.30 -1.71
N GLN A 182 31.24 6.37 -1.26
CA GLN A 182 31.91 5.41 -2.14
C GLN A 182 30.91 4.53 -2.92
N ALA A 183 29.80 4.14 -2.28
CA ALA A 183 28.75 3.37 -2.93
C ALA A 183 28.01 4.21 -3.99
N ILE A 184 27.67 5.46 -3.69
CA ILE A 184 27.04 6.38 -4.65
C ILE A 184 27.97 6.59 -5.86
N ASP A 185 29.25 6.89 -5.61
CA ASP A 185 30.25 7.17 -6.65
C ASP A 185 30.37 6.00 -7.63
N VAL A 186 30.48 4.76 -7.15
CA VAL A 186 30.64 3.59 -8.05
C VAL A 186 29.35 3.27 -8.81
N ILE A 187 28.17 3.49 -8.20
CA ILE A 187 26.88 3.34 -8.88
C ILE A 187 26.75 4.36 -10.01
N HIS A 188 27.16 5.61 -9.78
CA HIS A 188 27.13 6.64 -10.83
C HIS A 188 28.16 6.39 -11.93
N GLN A 189 29.36 5.92 -11.58
CA GLN A 189 30.39 5.56 -12.57
C GLN A 189 29.91 4.46 -13.53
N SER A 190 29.13 3.50 -13.04
CA SER A 190 28.51 2.46 -13.88
C SER A 190 27.25 2.93 -14.63
N GLY A 191 26.91 4.23 -14.56
CA GLY A 191 25.75 4.81 -15.22
C GLY A 191 24.41 4.58 -14.51
N GLY A 192 24.43 3.98 -13.32
CA GLY A 192 23.24 3.68 -12.55
C GLY A 192 22.75 4.84 -11.67
N LYS A 193 21.73 4.53 -10.87
CA LYS A 193 21.11 5.43 -9.90
C LYS A 193 21.20 4.87 -8.50
N ALA A 194 21.66 5.70 -7.56
CA ALA A 194 21.83 5.31 -6.17
C ALA A 194 20.55 5.56 -5.38
N VAL A 195 20.11 4.54 -4.65
CA VAL A 195 18.86 4.51 -3.90
C VAL A 195 19.13 4.15 -2.45
N LEU A 196 18.68 4.97 -1.50
CA LEU A 196 18.70 4.60 -0.09
C LEU A 196 17.65 3.51 0.17
N ALA A 197 18.10 2.29 0.47
CA ALA A 197 17.24 1.14 0.67
C ALA A 197 16.60 1.15 2.07
N HIS A 198 15.36 0.68 2.18
CA HIS A 198 14.62 0.43 3.44
C HIS A 198 14.95 1.32 4.66
N PRO A 199 14.87 2.65 4.51
CA PRO A 199 15.21 3.59 5.57
C PRO A 199 14.42 3.40 6.88
N GLY A 200 13.22 2.81 6.79
CA GLY A 200 12.39 2.47 7.96
C GLY A 200 12.86 1.26 8.77
N ARG A 201 13.72 0.39 8.21
CA ARG A 201 14.16 -0.87 8.85
C ARG A 201 15.42 -0.77 9.71
N TYR A 202 16.10 0.38 9.72
CA TYR A 202 17.38 0.56 10.42
C TYR A 202 17.31 0.78 11.94
N ASP A 203 16.12 0.70 12.56
CA ASP A 203 15.90 1.00 14.00
C ASP A 203 16.47 2.37 14.42
N LEU A 204 16.35 3.36 13.53
CA LEU A 204 16.81 4.73 13.78
C LEU A 204 15.71 5.56 14.41
N SER A 205 16.08 6.42 15.37
CA SER A 205 15.16 7.47 15.80
C SER A 205 14.88 8.43 14.64
N ALA A 206 13.73 9.11 14.68
CA ALA A 206 13.34 10.06 13.63
C ALA A 206 14.40 11.16 13.36
N LYS A 207 15.17 11.55 14.38
CA LYS A 207 16.29 12.49 14.24
C LYS A 207 17.45 11.89 13.45
N TRP A 208 17.81 10.64 13.75
CA TRP A 208 18.87 9.93 13.05
C TRP A 208 18.49 9.59 11.61
N LEU A 209 17.25 9.18 11.38
CA LEU A 209 16.73 8.97 10.03
C LEU A 209 16.79 10.23 9.17
N LYS A 210 16.34 11.38 9.70
CA LYS A 210 16.46 12.68 9.00
C LYS A 210 17.91 13.01 8.67
N ARG A 211 18.84 12.75 9.61
CA ARG A 211 20.27 12.99 9.41
C ARG A 211 20.85 12.08 8.33
N LEU A 212 20.45 10.81 8.30
CA LEU A 212 20.86 9.85 7.27
C LEU A 212 20.40 10.30 5.88
N VAL A 213 19.11 10.62 5.73
CA VAL A 213 18.55 11.06 4.43
C VAL A 213 19.23 12.35 3.97
N ALA A 214 19.44 13.31 4.87
CA ALA A 214 20.14 14.55 4.56
C ALA A 214 21.59 14.31 4.10
N HIS A 215 22.31 13.40 4.78
CA HIS A 215 23.67 13.02 4.42
C HIS A 215 23.72 12.34 3.05
N PHE A 216 22.88 11.34 2.82
CA PHE A 216 22.75 10.66 1.53
C PHE A 216 22.46 11.65 0.39
N ALA A 217 21.52 12.57 0.58
CA ALA A 217 21.18 13.59 -0.40
C ALA A 217 22.32 14.61 -0.62
N SER A 218 23.04 15.01 0.43
CA SER A 218 24.18 15.94 0.29
C SER A 218 25.35 15.35 -0.49
N HIS A 219 25.43 14.03 -0.57
CA HIS A 219 26.40 13.28 -1.38
C HIS A 219 25.80 12.82 -2.71
N HIS A 220 24.77 13.51 -3.20
CA HIS A 220 24.18 13.32 -4.52
C HIS A 220 23.48 11.96 -4.74
N GLY A 221 23.00 11.31 -3.69
CA GLY A 221 22.08 10.19 -3.84
C GLY A 221 20.84 10.57 -4.66
N ASP A 222 20.33 9.66 -5.51
CA ASP A 222 19.27 9.99 -6.47
C ASP A 222 17.85 9.75 -5.93
N ALA A 223 17.68 8.65 -5.20
CA ALA A 223 16.37 8.19 -4.76
C ALA A 223 16.40 7.56 -3.36
N MET A 224 15.24 7.35 -2.77
CA MET A 224 15.10 6.53 -1.57
C MET A 224 13.86 5.66 -1.68
N GLU A 225 13.91 4.49 -1.07
CA GLU A 225 12.73 3.65 -0.98
C GLU A 225 11.71 4.26 -0.04
N VAL A 226 10.51 4.46 -0.57
CA VAL A 226 9.37 4.98 0.18
C VAL A 226 8.29 3.92 0.39
N ALA A 227 8.25 2.88 -0.45
CA ALA A 227 7.28 1.80 -0.38
C ALA A 227 7.94 0.43 -0.26
N GLN A 228 7.52 -0.33 0.77
CA GLN A 228 7.98 -1.69 1.08
C GLN A 228 6.82 -2.56 1.57
N CYS A 229 7.02 -3.88 1.56
CA CYS A 229 6.13 -4.84 2.24
C CYS A 229 6.03 -4.53 3.75
N GLN A 230 4.84 -4.75 4.32
CA GLN A 230 4.53 -4.55 5.76
C GLN A 230 4.83 -3.16 6.32
N GLN A 231 4.95 -2.16 5.46
CA GLN A 231 5.14 -0.79 5.87
C GLN A 231 3.81 -0.17 6.30
N SER A 232 3.81 0.56 7.41
CA SER A 232 2.62 1.32 7.81
C SER A 232 2.39 2.52 6.87
N PRO A 233 1.15 2.94 6.61
CA PRO A 233 0.89 4.11 5.76
C PRO A 233 1.52 5.39 6.30
N ASN A 234 1.57 5.57 7.62
CA ASN A 234 2.22 6.73 8.23
C ASN A 234 3.73 6.74 7.95
N GLU A 235 4.39 5.59 8.08
CA GLU A 235 5.81 5.45 7.74
C GLU A 235 6.07 5.76 6.27
N ARG A 236 5.23 5.24 5.35
CA ARG A 236 5.29 5.57 3.92
C ARG A 236 5.19 7.08 3.68
N THR A 237 4.20 7.74 4.28
CA THR A 237 3.99 9.20 4.13
C THR A 237 5.16 9.99 4.70
N GLN A 238 5.72 9.56 5.83
CA GLN A 238 6.89 10.18 6.44
C GLN A 238 8.12 10.07 5.52
N LEU A 239 8.40 8.87 5.00
CA LEU A 239 9.50 8.64 4.06
C LEU A 239 9.30 9.41 2.74
N ALA A 240 8.09 9.44 2.19
CA ALA A 240 7.76 10.23 1.00
C ALA A 240 7.93 11.74 1.25
N THR A 241 7.61 12.22 2.44
CA THR A 241 7.84 13.62 2.83
C THR A 241 9.33 13.94 2.91
N LEU A 242 10.13 13.05 3.49
CA LEU A 242 11.60 13.19 3.54
C LEU A 242 12.21 13.18 2.14
N ALA A 243 11.79 12.26 1.27
CA ALA A 243 12.23 12.21 -0.13
C ALA A 243 11.99 13.55 -0.83
N ARG A 244 10.78 14.11 -0.72
CA ARG A 244 10.42 15.41 -1.30
C ARG A 244 11.24 16.57 -0.72
N GLN A 245 11.46 16.59 0.60
CA GLN A 245 12.24 17.63 1.28
C GLN A 245 13.70 17.68 0.80
N HIS A 246 14.25 16.52 0.44
CA HIS A 246 15.62 16.38 -0.03
C HIS A 246 15.76 16.22 -1.55
N HIS A 247 14.67 16.43 -2.29
CA HIS A 247 14.63 16.32 -3.76
C HIS A 247 15.07 14.94 -4.31
N LEU A 248 14.82 13.88 -3.54
CA LEU A 248 15.08 12.50 -3.94
C LEU A 248 13.88 11.92 -4.70
N TRP A 249 14.14 11.06 -5.69
CA TRP A 249 13.09 10.25 -6.29
C TRP A 249 12.59 9.17 -5.32
N ALA A 250 11.37 8.70 -5.57
CA ALA A 250 10.78 7.60 -4.83
C ALA A 250 11.10 6.28 -5.54
N SER A 251 11.69 5.33 -4.80
CA SER A 251 11.82 3.93 -5.21
C SER A 251 10.88 3.04 -4.39
N LEU A 252 10.69 1.82 -4.84
CA LEU A 252 9.85 0.82 -4.20
C LEU A 252 10.41 -0.59 -4.45
N GLY A 253 10.22 -1.48 -3.49
CA GLY A 253 10.61 -2.87 -3.64
C GLY A 253 10.15 -3.72 -2.47
N SER A 254 9.98 -5.01 -2.72
CA SER A 254 9.47 -5.94 -1.72
C SER A 254 10.52 -6.30 -0.66
N ASP A 255 11.81 -6.18 -1.00
CA ASP A 255 12.92 -6.76 -0.25
C ASP A 255 12.74 -8.29 -0.13
N PHE A 256 12.29 -8.90 -1.22
CA PHE A 256 11.92 -10.32 -1.28
C PHE A 256 13.16 -11.22 -1.21
N HIS A 257 13.13 -12.16 -0.26
CA HIS A 257 14.17 -13.19 -0.11
C HIS A 257 13.60 -14.61 -0.28
N GLN A 258 12.32 -14.81 0.03
CA GLN A 258 11.65 -16.10 -0.05
C GLN A 258 10.14 -15.93 -0.05
N PRO A 259 9.38 -16.87 -0.64
CA PRO A 259 7.94 -16.93 -0.49
C PRO A 259 7.53 -16.91 0.98
N CYS A 260 6.77 -15.90 1.39
CA CYS A 260 6.13 -15.90 2.70
C CYS A 260 4.85 -15.06 2.65
N PRO A 261 3.89 -15.29 3.58
CA PRO A 261 2.58 -14.62 3.53
C PRO A 261 2.59 -13.09 3.60
N TRP A 262 3.74 -12.49 3.93
CA TRP A 262 3.84 -11.10 4.35
C TRP A 262 4.93 -10.28 3.60
N ILE A 263 5.82 -10.93 2.84
CA ILE A 263 6.72 -10.29 1.89
C ILE A 263 6.60 -11.08 0.59
N GLU A 264 6.14 -10.42 -0.47
CA GLU A 264 5.95 -11.03 -1.78
C GLU A 264 6.25 -10.02 -2.88
N LEU A 265 6.67 -10.52 -4.03
CA LEU A 265 6.99 -9.70 -5.19
C LEU A 265 5.78 -8.86 -5.62
N GLY A 266 6.01 -7.59 -5.93
CA GLY A 266 4.99 -6.67 -6.42
C GLY A 266 3.94 -6.23 -5.39
N VAL A 267 4.07 -6.60 -4.11
CA VAL A 267 3.19 -6.10 -3.05
C VAL A 267 3.56 -4.65 -2.70
N ASN A 268 2.54 -3.79 -2.48
CA ASN A 268 2.68 -2.34 -2.27
C ASN A 268 3.20 -1.53 -3.47
N SER A 269 3.05 -2.07 -4.69
CA SER A 269 3.48 -1.49 -5.96
C SER A 269 2.64 -0.31 -6.48
N GLY A 270 1.62 0.13 -5.73
CA GLY A 270 0.82 1.34 -6.01
C GLY A 270 1.55 2.65 -5.72
N CYS A 271 2.89 2.69 -5.80
CA CYS A 271 3.59 3.97 -5.89
C CYS A 271 3.57 4.38 -7.36
N PRO A 272 2.93 5.50 -7.75
CA PRO A 272 3.10 6.00 -9.10
C PRO A 272 4.58 6.34 -9.29
N LEU A 273 5.32 5.47 -9.98
CA LEU A 273 6.71 5.68 -10.34
C LEU A 273 6.79 6.82 -11.35
N ALA A 274 6.97 8.02 -10.80
CA ALA A 274 7.73 9.16 -11.31
C ALA A 274 7.11 10.44 -10.73
N LEU A 275 7.42 10.78 -9.48
CA LEU A 275 7.48 12.19 -9.10
C LEU A 275 8.63 12.82 -9.91
N LYS A 276 8.36 13.13 -11.19
CA LYS A 276 9.14 14.13 -11.91
C LYS A 276 8.98 15.41 -11.10
N ALA A 277 10.07 15.84 -10.48
CA ALA A 277 10.20 17.21 -10.00
C ALA A 277 9.98 18.14 -11.21
N TYR A 278 8.75 18.61 -11.41
CA TYR A 278 8.49 19.71 -12.32
C TYR A 278 8.82 21.02 -11.61
N GLY A 279 9.68 21.79 -12.27
CA GLY A 279 10.29 23.01 -11.76
C GLY A 279 9.34 24.18 -11.57
N ARG A 280 9.87 25.18 -10.86
CA ARG A 280 9.57 26.63 -10.86
C ARG A 280 8.24 27.03 -11.53
N HIS A 281 7.28 27.45 -10.72
CA HIS A 281 6.76 28.82 -10.77
C HIS A 281 6.07 29.16 -9.44
N GLY A 282 6.26 30.40 -9.00
CA GLY A 282 5.87 30.86 -7.69
C GLY A 282 4.36 31.01 -7.53
N ASN A 283 3.86 30.75 -6.33
CA ASN A 283 3.27 31.83 -5.57
C ASN A 283 3.18 31.42 -4.09
N SER A 284 3.83 32.20 -3.24
CA SER A 284 3.62 32.17 -1.81
C SER A 284 2.17 32.52 -1.49
N ARG A 285 1.37 31.54 -1.06
CA ARG A 285 0.18 31.81 -0.25
C ARG A 285 0.32 31.08 1.08
N LYS A 286 0.50 31.90 2.12
CA LYS A 286 0.37 31.52 3.52
C LYS A 286 -1.00 30.86 3.71
N TYR A 287 -1.02 29.61 4.19
CA TYR A 287 -2.23 29.01 4.73
C TYR A 287 -2.04 28.82 6.23
N HIS A 288 -2.74 29.67 7.00
CA HIS A 288 -3.12 29.39 8.37
C HIS A 288 -4.37 28.51 8.34
N SER A 289 -4.34 27.38 9.04
CA SER A 289 -5.25 27.02 10.15
C SER A 289 -5.25 25.50 10.35
N GLU A 290 -5.00 25.08 11.58
CA GLU A 290 -5.10 23.72 12.09
C GLU A 290 -6.48 23.12 11.79
N GLY A 291 -6.51 22.03 11.01
CA GLY A 291 -7.67 21.16 10.84
C GLY A 291 -7.25 19.74 11.21
N SER A 292 -8.03 19.07 12.05
CA SER A 292 -7.84 17.67 12.43
C SER A 292 -7.74 16.80 11.17
N MET A 293 -6.65 16.04 11.03
CA MET A 293 -6.50 15.05 9.95
C MET A 293 -7.56 13.94 10.10
N SER A 294 -8.06 13.42 8.98
CA SER A 294 -8.94 12.25 8.97
C SER A 294 -8.28 11.06 9.64
N GLN A 295 -9.03 10.34 10.48
CA GLN A 295 -8.62 9.02 10.95
C GLN A 295 -8.70 8.01 9.81
N PHE A 296 -7.88 6.95 9.86
CA PHE A 296 -7.86 5.91 8.84
C PHE A 296 -7.93 4.53 9.49
N PHE A 297 -9.03 3.81 9.31
CA PHE A 297 -9.26 2.51 9.93
C PHE A 297 -9.16 1.40 8.90
N TYR A 298 -8.34 0.38 9.19
CA TYR A 298 -8.41 -0.89 8.46
C TYR A 298 -9.42 -1.80 9.13
N ILE A 299 -10.52 -2.08 8.44
CA ILE A 299 -11.56 -2.99 8.91
C ILE A 299 -11.63 -4.18 7.96
N HIS A 300 -11.59 -5.39 8.50
CA HIS A 300 -11.64 -6.60 7.68
C HIS A 300 -13.00 -6.68 6.97
N PRO A 301 -13.05 -6.85 5.63
CA PRO A 301 -14.30 -6.80 4.86
C PRO A 301 -15.30 -7.87 5.27
N ASP A 302 -14.83 -9.09 5.55
CA ASP A 302 -15.71 -10.23 5.86
C ASP A 302 -16.02 -10.40 7.35
N ASN A 303 -15.19 -9.82 8.23
CA ASN A 303 -15.29 -9.99 9.67
C ASN A 303 -14.91 -8.68 10.38
N PRO A 304 -15.77 -7.66 10.29
CA PRO A 304 -15.46 -6.32 10.78
C PRO A 304 -15.20 -6.31 12.28
N GLN A 305 -14.06 -5.77 12.70
CA GLN A 305 -13.71 -5.69 14.11
C GLN A 305 -14.64 -4.71 14.84
N GLN A 306 -15.51 -5.23 15.71
CA GLN A 306 -16.55 -4.44 16.40
C GLN A 306 -15.98 -3.19 17.13
N ARG A 307 -14.76 -3.27 17.67
CA ARG A 307 -14.10 -2.13 18.31
C ARG A 307 -13.94 -0.94 17.36
N LEU A 308 -13.54 -1.18 16.11
CA LEU A 308 -13.34 -0.13 15.10
C LEU A 308 -14.67 0.39 14.56
N ILE A 309 -15.66 -0.48 14.43
CA ILE A 309 -17.05 -0.10 14.08
C ILE A 309 -17.62 0.85 15.13
N ASN A 310 -17.49 0.52 16.42
CA ASN A 310 -17.94 1.40 17.51
C ASN A 310 -17.27 2.78 17.45
N GLN A 311 -15.96 2.82 17.22
CA GLN A 311 -15.21 4.09 17.08
C GLN A 311 -15.66 4.89 15.86
N ALA A 312 -15.94 4.24 14.73
CA ALA A 312 -16.45 4.88 13.53
C ALA A 312 -17.85 5.49 13.76
N VAL A 313 -18.74 4.75 14.41
CA VAL A 313 -20.08 5.23 14.78
C VAL A 313 -20.00 6.40 15.77
N ASP A 314 -19.06 6.38 16.72
CA ASP A 314 -18.85 7.50 17.63
C ASP A 314 -18.45 8.79 16.89
N ILE A 315 -17.65 8.68 15.82
CA ILE A 315 -17.29 9.81 14.96
C ILE A 315 -18.54 10.33 14.23
N VAL A 316 -19.36 9.44 13.66
CA VAL A 316 -20.63 9.81 13.00
C VAL A 316 -21.59 10.51 13.97
N ARG A 317 -21.78 9.96 15.18
CA ARG A 317 -22.65 10.55 16.23
C ARG A 317 -22.22 11.95 16.63
N LYS A 318 -20.90 12.20 16.67
CA LYS A 318 -20.29 13.51 16.94
C LYS A 318 -20.39 14.50 15.78
N GLY A 319 -21.04 14.14 14.66
CA GLY A 319 -21.20 14.99 13.49
C GLY A 319 -20.08 14.88 12.46
N GLY A 320 -19.26 13.83 12.54
CA GLY A 320 -18.21 13.57 11.57
C GLY A 320 -18.75 13.05 10.23
N VAL A 321 -18.05 13.38 9.15
CA VAL A 321 -18.22 12.82 7.82
C VAL A 321 -17.23 11.68 7.65
N ILE A 322 -17.72 10.51 7.27
CA ILE A 322 -16.89 9.32 7.07
C ILE A 322 -16.93 8.86 5.60
N VAL A 323 -15.86 8.22 5.15
CA VAL A 323 -15.86 7.39 3.94
C VAL A 323 -15.88 5.93 4.35
N TYR A 324 -16.80 5.15 3.79
CA TYR A 324 -16.98 3.75 4.15
C TYR A 324 -17.30 2.87 2.91
N PRO A 325 -16.89 1.59 2.93
CA PRO A 325 -17.08 0.68 1.81
C PRO A 325 -18.55 0.23 1.70
N THR A 326 -19.03 0.02 0.47
CA THR A 326 -20.33 -0.61 0.18
C THR A 326 -20.16 -1.70 -0.89
N ASP A 327 -21.23 -2.43 -1.19
CA ASP A 327 -21.27 -3.43 -2.27
C ASP A 327 -21.12 -2.84 -3.69
N SER A 328 -21.19 -1.52 -3.84
CA SER A 328 -21.08 -0.83 -5.15
C SER A 328 -20.14 0.39 -5.04
N GLY A 329 -18.93 0.15 -4.53
CA GLY A 329 -17.88 1.15 -4.31
C GLY A 329 -17.98 1.86 -2.95
N TYR A 330 -17.14 2.87 -2.75
CA TYR A 330 -17.15 3.66 -1.52
C TYR A 330 -18.29 4.69 -1.48
N ALA A 331 -18.69 5.07 -0.27
CA ALA A 331 -19.70 6.09 -0.01
C ALA A 331 -19.22 7.09 1.05
N LEU A 332 -19.72 8.32 0.97
CA LEU A 332 -19.65 9.28 2.06
C LEU A 332 -20.87 9.09 2.96
N GLY A 333 -20.68 9.18 4.28
CA GLY A 333 -21.73 9.00 5.28
C GLY A 333 -21.64 10.00 6.43
N CYS A 334 -22.78 10.44 6.94
CA CYS A 334 -22.91 11.19 8.19
C CYS A 334 -24.28 10.94 8.83
N LYS A 335 -24.50 11.46 10.06
CA LYS A 335 -25.83 11.41 10.68
C LYS A 335 -26.85 12.30 9.94
N ILE A 336 -28.12 11.92 10.02
CA ILE A 336 -29.23 12.56 9.30
C ILE A 336 -29.44 14.02 9.77
N GLU A 337 -29.30 14.27 11.07
CA GLU A 337 -29.63 15.53 11.75
C GLU A 337 -28.55 16.61 11.57
N ASP A 338 -27.35 16.24 11.12
CA ASP A 338 -26.22 17.17 11.04
C ASP A 338 -26.20 17.97 9.74
N LYS A 339 -26.62 19.23 9.83
CA LYS A 339 -26.58 20.15 8.70
C LYS A 339 -25.14 20.43 8.24
N GLY A 340 -24.18 20.53 9.17
CA GLY A 340 -22.79 20.86 8.85
C GLY A 340 -22.09 19.72 8.11
N ALA A 341 -22.29 18.49 8.56
CA ALA A 341 -21.77 17.30 7.89
C ALA A 341 -22.38 17.12 6.49
N MET A 342 -23.69 17.35 6.35
CA MET A 342 -24.39 17.32 5.06
C MET A 342 -23.81 18.35 4.07
N GLU A 343 -23.59 19.59 4.49
CA GLU A 343 -22.98 20.62 3.64
C GLU A 343 -21.56 20.25 3.20
N ARG A 344 -20.78 19.60 4.08
CA ARG A 344 -19.45 19.08 3.74
C ARG A 344 -19.54 17.99 2.67
N ILE A 345 -20.47 17.04 2.79
CA ILE A 345 -20.71 16.01 1.76
C ILE A 345 -21.06 16.67 0.42
N CYS A 346 -21.95 17.67 0.40
CA CYS A 346 -22.28 18.40 -0.83
C CYS A 346 -21.05 19.05 -1.49
N ARG A 347 -20.18 19.68 -0.71
CA ARG A 347 -18.97 20.33 -1.21
C ARG A 347 -17.98 19.32 -1.79
N ILE A 348 -17.77 18.19 -1.11
CA ILE A 348 -16.88 17.12 -1.59
C ILE A 348 -17.40 16.55 -2.90
N ARG A 349 -18.72 16.30 -2.99
CA ARG A 349 -19.33 15.66 -4.15
C ARG A 349 -19.70 16.59 -5.29
N GLN A 350 -19.72 17.89 -5.05
CA GLN A 350 -20.22 18.91 -6.00
C GLN A 350 -21.58 18.49 -6.57
N LEU A 351 -22.52 18.12 -5.69
CA LEU A 351 -23.83 17.62 -6.11
C LEU A 351 -24.61 18.72 -6.83
N PRO A 352 -25.24 18.42 -7.98
CA PRO A 352 -26.06 19.39 -8.69
C PRO A 352 -27.34 19.68 -7.92
N ASP A 353 -27.93 20.85 -8.19
CA ASP A 353 -29.20 21.26 -7.61
C ASP A 353 -30.30 20.23 -7.91
N GLY A 354 -31.00 19.80 -6.87
CA GLY A 354 -32.07 18.80 -6.98
C GLY A 354 -31.62 17.34 -7.00
N HIS A 355 -30.33 17.05 -6.81
CA HIS A 355 -29.84 15.68 -6.60
C HIS A 355 -30.45 15.06 -5.33
N ASN A 356 -30.92 13.81 -5.40
CA ASN A 356 -31.42 13.09 -4.23
C ASN A 356 -30.24 12.62 -3.35
N PHE A 357 -30.29 12.89 -2.05
CA PHE A 357 -29.43 12.16 -1.12
C PHE A 357 -29.83 10.68 -1.04
N THR A 358 -28.95 9.86 -0.47
CA THR A 358 -29.27 8.47 -0.15
C THR A 358 -29.37 8.28 1.36
N LEU A 359 -30.40 7.62 1.87
CA LEU A 359 -30.34 7.02 3.21
C LEU A 359 -29.90 5.58 3.06
N MET A 360 -28.80 5.26 3.73
CA MET A 360 -28.32 3.89 3.86
C MET A 360 -29.06 3.24 5.04
N CYS A 361 -29.86 2.23 4.76
CA CYS A 361 -30.71 1.53 5.72
C CYS A 361 -30.21 0.10 5.94
N ARG A 362 -30.35 -0.45 7.15
CA ARG A 362 -29.94 -1.82 7.49
C ARG A 362 -30.80 -2.89 6.81
N ASP A 363 -32.08 -2.60 6.62
CA ASP A 363 -33.06 -3.52 6.05
C ASP A 363 -34.28 -2.80 5.46
N LEU A 364 -35.20 -3.57 4.87
CA LEU A 364 -36.44 -3.07 4.28
C LEU A 364 -37.42 -2.47 5.30
N SER A 365 -37.36 -2.92 6.56
CA SER A 365 -38.24 -2.44 7.63
C SER A 365 -37.87 -1.01 8.00
N GLU A 366 -36.57 -0.75 8.19
CA GLU A 366 -36.04 0.59 8.42
C GLU A 366 -36.31 1.50 7.22
N LEU A 367 -36.06 1.01 6.00
CA LEU A 367 -36.37 1.73 4.75
C LEU A 367 -37.82 2.22 4.69
N SER A 368 -38.77 1.35 5.04
CA SER A 368 -40.22 1.64 5.01
C SER A 368 -40.67 2.62 6.10
N THR A 369 -39.84 2.88 7.11
CA THR A 369 -40.11 3.90 8.14
C THR A 369 -39.89 5.31 7.58
N TYR A 370 -38.87 5.47 6.73
CA TYR A 370 -38.44 6.77 6.22
C TYR A 370 -38.99 7.11 4.83
N SER A 371 -39.66 6.17 4.16
CA SER A 371 -40.29 6.38 2.86
C SER A 371 -41.69 5.79 2.76
N PHE A 372 -42.50 6.37 1.89
CA PHE A 372 -43.77 5.78 1.49
C PHE A 372 -43.51 4.67 0.48
N VAL A 373 -43.82 3.43 0.86
CA VAL A 373 -43.66 2.24 0.01
C VAL A 373 -45.03 1.63 -0.22
N ASP A 374 -45.54 1.72 -1.44
CA ASP A 374 -46.79 1.04 -1.83
C ASP A 374 -46.56 -0.46 -2.12
N ASN A 375 -47.63 -1.17 -2.47
CA ASN A 375 -47.58 -2.61 -2.73
C ASN A 375 -46.74 -3.00 -3.97
N VAL A 376 -46.57 -2.10 -4.95
CA VAL A 376 -45.76 -2.36 -6.14
C VAL A 376 -44.29 -2.18 -5.78
N ALA A 377 -43.95 -1.02 -5.20
CA ALA A 377 -42.62 -0.71 -4.73
C ALA A 377 -42.12 -1.75 -3.71
N PHE A 378 -42.95 -2.16 -2.76
CA PHE A 378 -42.58 -3.16 -1.75
C PHE A 378 -42.16 -4.48 -2.38
N ARG A 379 -42.93 -5.00 -3.35
CA ARG A 379 -42.62 -6.27 -4.04
C ARG A 379 -41.33 -6.18 -4.84
N LEU A 380 -41.13 -5.06 -5.54
CA LEU A 380 -39.92 -4.83 -6.33
C LEU A 380 -38.68 -4.72 -5.43
N ILE A 381 -38.75 -3.91 -4.38
CA ILE A 381 -37.62 -3.70 -3.46
C ILE A 381 -37.30 -5.01 -2.73
N LYS A 382 -38.30 -5.72 -2.20
CA LYS A 382 -38.10 -6.99 -1.48
C LYS A 382 -37.36 -8.03 -2.31
N ASN A 383 -37.66 -8.13 -3.60
CA ASN A 383 -37.02 -9.11 -4.50
C ASN A 383 -35.66 -8.66 -5.03
N ASN A 384 -35.29 -7.39 -4.80
CA ASN A 384 -34.07 -6.77 -5.32
C ASN A 384 -33.27 -6.06 -4.21
N THR A 385 -33.36 -6.55 -2.97
CA THR A 385 -32.53 -6.11 -1.84
C THR A 385 -32.05 -7.33 -1.05
N PRO A 386 -30.86 -7.28 -0.44
CA PRO A 386 -29.95 -6.13 -0.32
C PRO A 386 -29.00 -5.94 -1.52
N GLY A 387 -28.31 -4.79 -1.54
CA GLY A 387 -27.22 -4.45 -2.44
C GLY A 387 -27.64 -3.88 -3.80
N ASN A 388 -26.66 -3.39 -4.55
CA ASN A 388 -26.69 -3.04 -5.99
C ASN A 388 -27.67 -1.95 -6.48
N TYR A 389 -28.66 -1.57 -5.67
CA TYR A 389 -29.72 -0.64 -6.07
C TYR A 389 -29.80 0.59 -5.17
N THR A 390 -30.38 1.65 -5.70
CA THR A 390 -30.86 2.81 -4.95
C THR A 390 -32.24 3.16 -5.47
N PHE A 391 -33.23 3.16 -4.59
CA PHE A 391 -34.63 3.39 -4.94
C PHE A 391 -35.04 4.81 -4.59
N ILE A 392 -35.50 5.59 -5.57
CA ILE A 392 -36.04 6.93 -5.31
C ILE A 392 -37.51 6.78 -4.92
N LEU A 393 -37.84 7.26 -3.72
CA LEU A 393 -39.19 7.18 -3.13
C LEU A 393 -39.57 8.52 -2.50
N LYS A 394 -40.86 8.71 -2.21
CA LYS A 394 -41.33 9.87 -1.43
C LYS A 394 -40.97 9.67 0.05
N GLY A 395 -40.32 10.65 0.66
CA GLY A 395 -39.93 10.58 2.07
C GLY A 395 -41.12 10.79 3.01
N THR A 396 -41.08 10.19 4.20
CA THR A 396 -42.07 10.41 5.27
C THR A 396 -41.76 11.68 6.07
N LYS A 397 -42.59 11.97 7.08
CA LYS A 397 -42.38 13.12 8.00
C LYS A 397 -41.23 12.90 8.99
N GLU A 398 -40.74 11.68 9.13
CA GLU A 398 -39.56 11.35 9.95
C GLU A 398 -38.28 12.01 9.41
N LEU A 399 -38.29 12.40 8.12
CA LEU A 399 -37.14 13.03 7.48
C LEU A 399 -37.17 14.55 7.58
N PRO A 400 -36.04 15.19 7.96
CA PRO A 400 -35.89 16.63 7.84
C PRO A 400 -36.14 17.08 6.40
N ARG A 401 -36.98 18.11 6.22
CA ARG A 401 -37.35 18.65 4.88
C ARG A 401 -36.15 19.00 4.00
N ARG A 402 -35.00 19.34 4.59
CA ARG A 402 -33.75 19.67 3.88
C ARG A 402 -33.08 18.49 3.16
N LEU A 403 -33.41 17.25 3.54
CA LEU A 403 -32.87 16.04 2.89
C LEU A 403 -33.69 15.61 1.69
N LEU A 404 -34.94 16.07 1.62
CA LEU A 404 -35.86 15.75 0.55
C LEU A 404 -35.62 16.70 -0.63
N GLN A 405 -35.71 16.16 -1.84
CA GLN A 405 -35.66 16.96 -3.06
C GLN A 405 -36.77 18.02 -3.03
N GLU A 406 -36.41 19.29 -3.30
CA GLU A 406 -37.26 20.44 -3.00
C GLU A 406 -38.65 20.39 -3.65
N LYS A 407 -38.76 19.90 -4.89
CA LYS A 407 -39.99 19.88 -5.69
C LYS A 407 -40.77 18.58 -5.51
N ARG A 408 -40.10 17.43 -5.66
CA ARG A 408 -40.71 16.10 -5.66
C ARG A 408 -40.87 15.50 -4.25
N LYS A 409 -40.19 16.06 -3.25
CA LYS A 409 -40.12 15.55 -1.87
C LYS A 409 -39.60 14.11 -1.79
N THR A 410 -38.67 13.78 -2.68
CA THR A 410 -38.10 12.44 -2.83
C THR A 410 -36.75 12.31 -2.14
N ILE A 411 -36.34 11.07 -1.90
CA ILE A 411 -35.01 10.70 -1.40
C ILE A 411 -34.65 9.31 -1.93
N GLY A 412 -33.36 9.03 -2.12
CA GLY A 412 -32.88 7.71 -2.48
C GLY A 412 -32.72 6.83 -1.26
N LEU A 413 -33.20 5.59 -1.31
CA LEU A 413 -33.05 4.63 -0.23
C LEU A 413 -32.24 3.42 -0.71
N ARG A 414 -31.31 2.94 0.12
CA ARG A 414 -30.42 1.84 -0.21
C ARG A 414 -30.22 0.94 0.99
N VAL A 415 -30.29 -0.37 0.76
CA VAL A 415 -29.90 -1.40 1.73
C VAL A 415 -28.60 -2.03 1.23
N PRO A 416 -27.45 -1.89 1.93
CA PRO A 416 -26.19 -2.46 1.48
C PRO A 416 -26.11 -3.96 1.79
N SER A 417 -25.25 -4.69 1.09
CA SER A 417 -24.92 -6.09 1.42
C SER A 417 -23.51 -6.26 1.98
N ASN A 418 -22.70 -5.19 1.99
CA ASN A 418 -21.34 -5.22 2.53
C ASN A 418 -21.34 -5.35 4.08
N PRO A 419 -20.57 -6.29 4.67
CA PRO A 419 -20.58 -6.52 6.12
C PRO A 419 -20.14 -5.32 6.96
N ILE A 420 -19.20 -4.50 6.47
CA ILE A 420 -18.77 -3.28 7.18
C ILE A 420 -19.91 -2.26 7.22
N ALA A 421 -20.57 -2.03 6.08
CA ALA A 421 -21.70 -1.11 6.00
C ALA A 421 -22.85 -1.55 6.93
N LEU A 422 -23.18 -2.84 6.92
CA LEU A 422 -24.21 -3.41 7.81
C LEU A 422 -23.82 -3.25 9.29
N ALA A 423 -22.58 -3.58 9.66
CA ALA A 423 -22.11 -3.43 11.04
C ALA A 423 -22.15 -1.97 11.53
N LEU A 424 -21.83 -1.00 10.66
CA LEU A 424 -21.96 0.42 10.96
C LEU A 424 -23.42 0.81 11.24
N LEU A 425 -24.36 0.38 10.41
CA LEU A 425 -25.79 0.70 10.54
C LEU A 425 -26.41 0.04 11.78
N ASP A 426 -26.10 -1.23 12.03
CA ASP A 426 -26.56 -1.94 13.23
C ASP A 426 -26.08 -1.24 14.51
N THR A 427 -24.81 -0.85 14.54
CA THR A 427 -24.19 -0.16 15.69
C THR A 427 -24.69 1.29 15.84
N LEU A 428 -24.97 1.97 14.73
CA LEU A 428 -25.55 3.31 14.71
C LEU A 428 -27.01 3.29 15.20
N SER A 429 -27.75 2.23 14.85
CA SER A 429 -29.16 1.96 15.16
C SER A 429 -30.16 2.94 14.54
N GLU A 430 -29.75 3.60 13.46
CA GLU A 430 -30.55 4.50 12.60
C GLU A 430 -29.90 4.54 11.20
N PRO A 431 -30.61 5.00 10.15
CA PRO A 431 -30.01 5.11 8.83
C PRO A 431 -28.90 6.15 8.79
N MET A 432 -27.94 5.96 7.88
CA MET A 432 -26.87 6.92 7.64
C MET A 432 -27.15 7.75 6.38
N LEU A 433 -27.13 9.08 6.50
CA LEU A 433 -27.22 9.97 5.35
C LEU A 433 -25.96 9.83 4.51
N SER A 434 -26.13 9.48 3.25
CA SER A 434 -25.05 9.00 2.41
C SER A 434 -25.14 9.46 0.97
N THR A 435 -24.01 9.37 0.26
CA THR A 435 -23.93 9.44 -1.20
C THR A 435 -22.84 8.50 -1.69
N SER A 436 -23.02 7.89 -2.87
CA SER A 436 -21.91 7.20 -3.54
C SER A 436 -20.75 8.17 -3.69
N LEU A 437 -19.54 7.75 -3.35
CA LEU A 437 -18.35 8.57 -3.50
C LEU A 437 -17.92 8.52 -4.96
N MET A 438 -18.35 9.51 -5.74
CA MET A 438 -17.93 9.70 -7.13
C MET A 438 -17.33 11.11 -7.19
N LEU A 439 -16.13 11.28 -7.72
CA LEU A 439 -15.56 12.62 -7.83
C LEU A 439 -16.11 13.37 -9.05
N PRO A 440 -16.08 14.72 -9.05
CA PRO A 440 -16.62 15.53 -10.13
C PRO A 440 -16.04 15.13 -11.49
N GLY A 441 -16.92 14.91 -12.48
CA GLY A 441 -16.54 14.49 -13.83
C GLY A 441 -16.32 12.99 -14.02
N SER A 442 -16.57 12.16 -13.00
CA SER A 442 -16.53 10.70 -13.08
C SER A 442 -17.92 10.08 -13.01
N ASP A 443 -18.19 9.11 -13.88
CA ASP A 443 -19.37 8.24 -13.82
C ASP A 443 -19.16 7.02 -12.90
N PHE A 444 -17.95 6.88 -12.35
CA PHE A 444 -17.52 5.76 -11.53
C PHE A 444 -17.36 6.15 -10.05
N THR A 445 -17.62 5.18 -9.17
CA THR A 445 -17.31 5.30 -7.74
C THR A 445 -15.83 5.11 -7.48
N GLU A 446 -15.34 5.86 -6.50
CA GLU A 446 -14.02 5.62 -5.94
C GLU A 446 -14.01 4.21 -5.31
N SER A 447 -12.96 3.46 -5.62
CA SER A 447 -12.83 2.05 -5.24
C SER A 447 -11.54 1.73 -4.49
N ASP A 448 -10.58 2.63 -4.53
CA ASP A 448 -9.28 2.50 -3.88
C ASP A 448 -9.26 3.34 -2.57
N PRO A 449 -9.24 2.71 -1.39
CA PRO A 449 -9.23 3.43 -0.11
C PRO A 449 -7.99 4.31 0.11
N GLU A 450 -6.85 4.00 -0.52
CA GLU A 450 -5.64 4.82 -0.41
C GLU A 450 -5.75 6.06 -1.31
N GLU A 451 -6.30 5.93 -2.52
CA GLU A 451 -6.59 7.09 -3.38
C GLU A 451 -7.62 8.03 -2.73
N ILE A 452 -8.67 7.45 -2.15
CA ILE A 452 -9.68 8.17 -1.37
C ILE A 452 -9.00 8.94 -0.23
N LYS A 453 -8.04 8.33 0.47
CA LYS A 453 -7.27 8.99 1.53
C LYS A 453 -6.50 10.18 1.01
N GLU A 454 -5.70 10.00 -0.03
CA GLU A 454 -4.90 11.09 -0.59
C GLU A 454 -5.75 12.30 -0.99
N ARG A 455 -6.94 12.04 -1.56
CA ARG A 455 -7.83 13.09 -2.05
C ARG A 455 -8.66 13.75 -0.95
N LEU A 456 -9.09 12.98 0.06
CA LEU A 456 -10.14 13.40 1.00
C LEU A 456 -9.71 13.44 2.47
N GLU A 457 -8.50 13.03 2.86
CA GLU A 457 -8.06 12.99 4.27
C GLU A 457 -8.14 14.34 5.01
N LYS A 458 -8.20 15.46 4.28
CA LYS A 458 -8.35 16.81 4.84
C LYS A 458 -9.79 17.31 4.85
N GLN A 459 -10.70 16.55 4.26
CA GLN A 459 -12.10 16.94 4.02
C GLN A 459 -13.09 16.09 4.82
N VAL A 460 -12.71 14.87 5.21
CA VAL A 460 -13.50 13.93 6.01
C VAL A 460 -12.84 13.62 7.36
N ASP A 461 -13.59 13.11 8.32
CA ASP A 461 -13.12 12.83 9.69
C ASP A 461 -12.62 11.40 9.87
N LEU A 462 -13.12 10.47 9.04
CA LEU A 462 -12.68 9.07 9.02
C LEU A 462 -12.77 8.51 7.60
N ILE A 463 -11.80 7.67 7.24
CA ILE A 463 -11.87 6.80 6.08
C ILE A 463 -11.67 5.36 6.57
N ILE A 464 -12.62 4.48 6.23
CA ILE A 464 -12.56 3.06 6.54
C ILE A 464 -12.04 2.33 5.31
N HIS A 465 -10.82 1.81 5.40
CA HIS A 465 -10.30 0.86 4.43
C HIS A 465 -10.96 -0.51 4.62
N GLY A 466 -11.89 -0.84 3.72
CA GLY A 466 -12.57 -2.13 3.65
C GLY A 466 -12.16 -3.00 2.46
N GLY A 467 -11.01 -2.74 1.85
CA GLY A 467 -10.53 -3.42 0.64
C GLY A 467 -10.73 -2.60 -0.64
N TYR A 468 -10.29 -3.16 -1.75
CA TYR A 468 -10.41 -2.58 -3.09
C TYR A 468 -11.72 -3.06 -3.71
N LEU A 469 -12.58 -2.14 -4.12
CA LEU A 469 -13.96 -2.43 -4.51
C LEU A 469 -14.17 -2.33 -6.04
N GLY A 470 -15.38 -2.65 -6.49
CA GLY A 470 -15.82 -2.28 -7.83
C GLY A 470 -16.07 -0.77 -7.95
N GLN A 471 -15.84 -0.24 -9.15
CA GLN A 471 -16.05 1.17 -9.51
C GLN A 471 -17.45 1.47 -10.06
N GLN A 472 -18.25 0.43 -10.31
CA GLN A 472 -19.60 0.63 -10.83
C GLN A 472 -20.53 1.08 -9.69
N PRO A 473 -21.28 2.19 -9.88
CA PRO A 473 -22.26 2.62 -8.90
C PRO A 473 -23.49 1.71 -8.90
N THR A 474 -24.39 1.93 -7.93
CA THR A 474 -25.70 1.27 -7.91
C THR A 474 -26.55 1.63 -9.14
N THR A 475 -27.40 0.69 -9.54
CA THR A 475 -28.53 0.97 -10.42
C THR A 475 -29.55 1.81 -9.65
N VAL A 476 -29.98 2.94 -10.23
CA VAL A 476 -30.93 3.86 -9.60
C VAL A 476 -32.28 3.72 -10.26
N ILE A 477 -33.30 3.34 -9.48
CA ILE A 477 -34.67 3.15 -9.96
C ILE A 477 -35.57 4.16 -9.26
N ASP A 478 -36.33 4.93 -10.02
CA ASP A 478 -37.40 5.77 -9.52
C ASP A 478 -38.69 4.95 -9.35
N LEU A 479 -39.24 4.93 -8.14
CA LEU A 479 -40.45 4.20 -7.78
C LEU A 479 -41.53 5.14 -7.22
N THR A 480 -41.50 6.44 -7.55
CA THR A 480 -42.46 7.39 -6.96
C THR A 480 -43.85 7.38 -7.57
N ASP A 481 -43.95 6.85 -8.79
CA ASP A 481 -45.17 6.75 -9.59
C ASP A 481 -45.45 5.27 -9.92
N ASP A 482 -46.61 4.96 -10.52
CA ASP A 482 -47.09 3.59 -10.70
C ASP A 482 -46.20 2.70 -11.60
N SER A 483 -45.26 3.29 -12.34
CA SER A 483 -44.34 2.59 -13.25
C SER A 483 -42.89 2.91 -12.90
N PRO A 484 -42.05 1.89 -12.64
CA PRO A 484 -40.63 2.09 -12.37
C PRO A 484 -39.90 2.78 -13.51
N VAL A 485 -38.94 3.66 -13.20
CA VAL A 485 -38.08 4.32 -14.20
C VAL A 485 -36.62 4.11 -13.84
N VAL A 486 -35.84 3.58 -14.78
CA VAL A 486 -34.37 3.46 -14.62
C VAL A 486 -33.74 4.83 -14.81
N LEU A 487 -33.23 5.43 -13.73
CA LEU A 487 -32.52 6.71 -13.76
C LEU A 487 -31.02 6.55 -14.06
N ARG A 488 -30.45 5.42 -13.64
CA ARG A 488 -29.05 5.05 -13.91
C ARG A 488 -28.91 3.54 -13.93
N ALA A 489 -28.29 2.99 -14.97
CA ALA A 489 -27.85 1.59 -14.98
C ALA A 489 -26.46 1.48 -14.32
N GLY A 490 -26.33 0.55 -13.38
CA GLY A 490 -25.12 0.28 -12.62
C GLY A 490 -24.98 -1.22 -12.35
N VAL A 491 -24.56 -1.59 -11.13
CA VAL A 491 -24.34 -3.01 -10.77
C VAL A 491 -25.64 -3.86 -10.80
N GLY A 492 -26.79 -3.27 -10.48
CA GLY A 492 -28.07 -3.98 -10.40
C GLY A 492 -28.70 -4.23 -11.76
N ASP A 493 -29.28 -5.41 -11.96
CA ASP A 493 -30.05 -5.74 -13.16
C ASP A 493 -31.30 -4.83 -13.30
N VAL A 494 -31.46 -4.25 -14.48
CA VAL A 494 -32.60 -3.36 -14.79
C VAL A 494 -33.85 -4.13 -15.20
N THR A 495 -33.70 -5.38 -15.64
CA THR A 495 -34.79 -6.20 -16.20
C THR A 495 -36.03 -6.32 -15.30
N PRO A 496 -35.91 -6.45 -13.96
CA PRO A 496 -37.08 -6.52 -13.08
C PRO A 496 -37.94 -5.24 -13.03
N PHE A 497 -37.47 -4.14 -13.62
CA PHE A 497 -38.07 -2.81 -13.55
C PHE A 497 -38.51 -2.27 -14.92
N LEU A 498 -38.44 -3.09 -15.97
CA LEU A 498 -38.79 -2.72 -17.35
C LEU A 498 -40.16 -3.25 -17.78
#